data_AF-A0A6J7IDU7-F1
#
_entry.id   AF-A0A6J7IDU7-F1
#
_cell.length_a   1.000
_cell.length_b   1.000
_cell.length_c   1.000
_cell.angle_alpha   90.00
_cell.angle_beta   90.00
_cell.angle_gamma   90.00
#
_symmetry.space_group_name_H-M   'P 1'
#
loop_
_entity.id
_entity.type
_entity.pdbx_description
1 polymer ?
#
loop_
_entity_poly.entity_id
_entity_poly.type
_entity_poly.pdbx_seq_one_letter_code
_entity_poly.pdbx_strand_id
1 'polypeptide(L)'
;MFLTRLGFGSKMVVTGDVTQIDLPNGAKSGLKVIREILGDLEDISFIELTPTDVIRNSLVGEIVEAYGKFDDARLAKIQEQQTPRQLRPGG
;
A
#
# COMPACT_ATOMS: atom_id res chain seq x y z
N MET A 1 -19.26 13.39 4.48
CA MET A 1 -18.10 13.71 5.33
C MET A 1 -18.31 13.04 6.68
N PHE A 2 -17.51 12.02 7.01
CA PHE A 2 -17.68 11.18 8.21
C PHE A 2 -17.06 11.82 9.46
N LEU A 3 -15.93 12.52 9.29
CA LEU A 3 -15.15 13.13 10.38
C LEU A 3 -15.91 14.25 11.13
N THR A 4 -16.87 14.90 10.49
CA THR A 4 -17.65 16.00 11.10
C THR A 4 -18.73 15.53 12.07
N ARG A 5 -18.90 14.22 12.26
CA ARG A 5 -19.87 13.64 13.20
C ARG A 5 -19.26 13.30 14.56
N LEU A 6 -17.99 13.63 14.80
CA LEU A 6 -17.32 13.35 16.07
C LEU A 6 -17.89 14.26 17.19
N GLY A 7 -18.52 13.63 18.19
CA GLY A 7 -19.05 14.31 19.37
C GLY A 7 -18.08 14.31 20.56
N PHE A 8 -18.42 15.07 21.60
CA PHE A 8 -17.63 15.10 22.84
C PHE A 8 -17.45 13.70 23.45
N GLY A 9 -16.26 13.44 23.99
CA GLY A 9 -15.92 12.16 24.62
C GLY A 9 -15.87 10.95 23.69
N SER A 10 -16.04 11.16 22.37
CA SER A 10 -16.03 10.08 21.37
C SER A 10 -14.61 9.83 20.85
N LYS A 11 -14.35 8.62 20.38
CA LYS A 11 -13.15 8.28 19.60
C LYS A 11 -13.59 7.67 18.26
N MET A 12 -12.79 7.90 17.23
CA MET A 12 -13.02 7.36 15.89
C MET A 12 -11.77 6.63 15.42
N VAL A 13 -11.96 5.46 14.82
CA VAL A 13 -10.88 4.69 14.21
C VAL A 13 -11.30 4.42 12.77
N VAL A 14 -10.42 4.78 11.83
CA VAL A 14 -10.59 4.49 10.41
C VAL A 14 -9.53 3.47 10.03
N THR A 15 -9.94 2.34 9.47
CA THR A 15 -9.05 1.27 9.01
C THR A 15 -9.14 1.14 7.49
N GLY A 16 -8.08 0.64 6.88
CA GLY A 16 -8.03 0.35 5.45
C GLY A 16 -6.65 -0.07 4.99
N ASP A 17 -6.57 -0.58 3.77
CA ASP A 17 -5.33 -0.96 3.11
C ASP A 17 -4.99 0.07 2.03
N VAL A 18 -3.91 0.82 2.24
CA VAL A 18 -3.46 1.89 1.33
C VAL A 18 -3.00 1.36 -0.04
N THR A 19 -2.75 0.06 -0.17
CA THR A 19 -2.35 -0.59 -1.42
C THR A 19 -3.54 -0.97 -2.30
N GLN A 20 -4.73 -1.10 -1.73
CA GLN A 20 -5.96 -1.48 -2.44
C GLN A 20 -6.70 -0.23 -2.91
N ILE A 21 -6.39 0.21 -4.14
CA ILE A 21 -7.00 1.39 -4.76
C ILE A 21 -7.92 0.94 -5.90
N ASP A 22 -9.17 0.62 -5.54
CA ASP A 22 -10.20 0.22 -6.50
C ASP A 22 -11.07 1.41 -6.94
N LEU A 23 -10.44 2.54 -7.23
CA LEU A 23 -11.13 3.77 -7.61
C LEU A 23 -11.12 3.99 -9.14
N PRO A 24 -12.24 4.46 -9.73
CA PRO A 24 -12.30 4.71 -11.17
C PRO A 24 -11.36 5.85 -11.59
N ASN A 25 -10.89 5.79 -12.84
CA ASN A 25 -10.17 6.87 -13.51
C ASN A 25 -8.88 7.34 -12.81
N GLY A 26 -8.20 6.45 -12.07
CA GLY A 26 -6.95 6.78 -11.39
C GLY A 26 -7.13 7.83 -10.28
N ALA A 27 -8.33 7.93 -9.71
CA ALA A 27 -8.58 8.84 -8.61
C ALA A 27 -7.63 8.56 -7.43
N LYS A 28 -7.17 9.64 -6.79
CA LYS A 28 -6.29 9.53 -5.62
C LYS A 28 -7.01 8.81 -4.48
N SER A 29 -6.32 7.89 -3.81
CA SER A 29 -6.83 7.23 -2.61
C SER A 29 -7.08 8.23 -1.49
N GLY A 30 -8.29 8.24 -0.93
CA GLY A 30 -8.62 9.07 0.23
C GLY A 30 -7.74 8.76 1.45
N LEU A 31 -7.33 7.51 1.63
CA LEU A 31 -6.42 7.10 2.72
C LEU A 31 -5.00 7.61 2.52
N LYS A 32 -4.55 7.81 1.28
CA LYS A 32 -3.26 8.45 1.00
C LYS A 32 -3.35 9.96 1.21
N VAL A 33 -4.41 10.59 0.69
CA VAL A 33 -4.63 12.04 0.77
C VAL A 33 -4.81 12.51 2.20
N ILE A 34 -5.53 11.76 3.05
CA ILE A 34 -5.81 12.19 4.42
C ILE A 34 -4.55 12.34 5.28
N ARG A 35 -3.48 11.57 5.00
CA ARG A 35 -2.19 11.71 5.70
C ARG A 35 -1.50 13.03 5.38
N GLU A 36 -1.61 13.50 4.14
CA GLU A 36 -1.10 14.82 3.73
C GLU A 36 -1.90 15.96 4.37
N ILE A 37 -3.21 15.78 4.58
CA ILE A 37 -4.09 16.82 5.11
C ILE A 37 -4.07 16.89 6.65
N LEU A 38 -4.01 15.74 7.33
CA LEU A 38 -4.20 15.64 8.78
C LEU A 38 -2.93 15.22 9.54
N GLY A 39 -1.80 15.05 8.86
CA GLY A 39 -0.56 14.51 9.44
C GLY A 39 0.03 15.33 10.59
N ASP A 40 -0.20 16.64 10.59
CA ASP A 40 0.35 17.56 11.60
C ASP A 40 -0.61 17.87 12.76
N LEU A 41 -1.78 17.21 12.82
CA LEU A 41 -2.77 17.45 13.87
C LEU A 41 -2.45 16.61 15.12
N GLU A 42 -2.23 17.28 16.24
CA GLU A 42 -1.80 16.67 17.51
C GLU A 42 -2.73 15.55 18.02
N ASP A 43 -4.04 15.68 17.82
CA ASP A 43 -5.06 14.72 18.29
C ASP A 43 -5.32 13.57 17.32
N ILE A 44 -4.55 13.45 16.23
CA ILE A 44 -4.68 12.39 15.23
C ILE A 44 -3.40 11.56 15.19
N SER A 45 -3.56 10.25 15.16
CA SER A 45 -2.44 9.32 15.02
C SER A 45 -2.64 8.41 13.81
N PHE A 46 -1.58 8.25 13.03
CA PHE A 46 -1.53 7.30 11.92
C PHE A 46 -0.77 6.06 12.37
N ILE A 47 -1.46 4.92 12.39
CA ILE A 47 -0.90 3.62 12.78
C ILE A 47 -0.80 2.76 11.52
N GLU A 48 0.42 2.46 11.10
CA GLU A 48 0.67 1.56 9.97
C GLU A 48 1.01 0.18 10.51
N LEU A 49 0.16 -0.79 10.19
CA LEU A 49 0.42 -2.20 10.48
C LEU A 49 1.24 -2.80 9.34
N THR A 50 2.23 -3.59 9.71
CA THR A 50 3.14 -4.29 8.80
C THR A 50 2.77 -5.77 8.73
N PRO A 51 3.37 -6.54 7.81
CA PRO A 51 3.14 -7.99 7.76
C PRO A 51 3.47 -8.72 9.08
N THR A 52 4.36 -8.20 9.93
CA THR A 52 4.69 -8.81 11.22
C THR A 52 3.58 -8.65 12.26
N ASP A 53 2.67 -7.69 12.06
CA ASP A 53 1.53 -7.45 12.95
C ASP A 53 0.32 -8.34 12.63
N VAL A 54 0.39 -9.12 11.53
CA VAL A 54 -0.73 -9.95 11.07
C VAL A 54 -0.53 -11.39 11.50
N ILE A 55 -1.35 -11.84 12.45
CA ILE A 55 -1.45 -13.26 12.78
C ILE A 55 -2.25 -13.96 11.68
N ARG A 56 -1.60 -14.88 10.97
CA ARG A 56 -2.21 -15.68 9.91
C ARG A 56 -2.13 -17.15 10.26
N ASN A 57 -3.07 -17.93 9.74
CA ASN A 57 -2.90 -19.36 9.66
C ASN A 57 -1.63 -19.68 8.85
N SER A 58 -0.83 -20.67 9.28
CA SER A 58 0.46 -20.99 8.66
C SER A 58 0.35 -21.27 7.16
N LEU A 59 -0.66 -22.03 6.75
CA LEU A 59 -0.89 -22.35 5.34
C LEU A 59 -1.23 -21.09 4.52
N VAL A 60 -2.02 -20.18 5.07
CA VAL A 60 -2.34 -18.91 4.39
C VAL A 60 -1.08 -18.05 4.23
N GLY A 61 -0.20 -18.05 5.23
CA GLY A 61 1.11 -17.39 5.14
C GLY A 61 1.96 -17.93 4.00
N GLU A 62 2.10 -19.26 3.91
CA GLU A 62 2.84 -19.94 2.83
C GLU A 62 2.25 -19.64 1.44
N ILE A 63 0.92 -19.63 1.31
CA ILE A 63 0.23 -19.29 0.05
C ILE A 63 0.56 -17.85 -0.36
N VAL A 64 0.46 -16.88 0.55
CA VAL A 64 0.76 -15.47 0.26
C VAL A 64 2.22 -15.28 -0.14
N GLU A 65 3.15 -15.94 0.56
CA GLU A 65 4.58 -15.88 0.23
C GLU A 65 4.88 -16.48 -1.16
N ALA A 66 4.23 -17.58 -1.52
CA ALA A 66 4.38 -18.19 -2.85
C ALA A 66 3.91 -17.26 -3.98
N TYR A 67 2.77 -16.58 -3.81
CA TYR A 67 2.30 -15.58 -4.77
C TYR A 67 3.23 -14.36 -4.84
N GLY A 68 3.73 -13.87 -3.71
CA GLY A 68 4.70 -12.77 -3.67
C GLY A 68 5.95 -13.07 -4.48
N LYS A 69 6.57 -14.24 -4.26
CA LYS A 69 7.74 -14.70 -5.03
C LYS A 69 7.46 -14.82 -6.53
N PHE A 70 6.26 -15.28 -6.90
CA PHE A 70 5.86 -15.38 -8.30
C PHE A 70 5.76 -14.00 -8.96
N ASP A 71 5.13 -13.03 -8.30
CA ASP A 71 4.99 -11.67 -8.83
C ASP A 71 6.33 -10.94 -8.93
N ASP A 72 7.20 -11.05 -7.93
CA ASP A 72 8.55 -10.45 -7.96
C ASP A 72 9.37 -11.00 -9.15
N ALA A 73 9.36 -12.32 -9.34
CA ALA A 73 10.04 -12.95 -10.46
C ALA A 73 9.45 -12.53 -11.81
N ARG A 74 8.13 -12.30 -11.88
CA ARG A 74 7.45 -11.80 -13.08
C ARG A 74 7.87 -10.37 -13.41
N LEU A 75 7.91 -9.49 -12.41
CA LEU A 75 8.31 -8.09 -12.56
C LEU A 75 9.78 -7.97 -13.00
N ALA A 76 10.68 -8.75 -12.41
CA ALA A 76 12.09 -8.79 -12.79
C ALA A 76 12.29 -9.14 -14.29
N LYS A 77 11.57 -10.15 -14.78
CA LYS A 77 11.61 -10.54 -16.20
C LYS A 77 11.13 -9.45 -17.14
N ILE A 78 10.09 -8.70 -16.73
CA ILE A 78 9.58 -7.56 -17.52
C ILE A 78 10.64 -6.46 -17.60
N GLN A 79 11.33 -6.17 -16.49
CA GLN A 79 12.39 -5.15 -16.42
C GLN A 79 13.60 -5.50 -17.30
N GLU A 80 14.03 -6.77 -17.29
CA GLU A 80 15.14 -7.26 -18.13
C GLU A 80 14.84 -7.13 -19.62
N GLN A 81 13.59 -7.40 -20.04
CA GLN A 81 13.17 -7.29 -21.44
C GLN A 81 13.03 -5.84 -21.93
N GLN A 82 12.80 -4.88 -21.02
CA GLN A 82 12.64 -3.47 -21.34
C GLN A 82 13.95 -2.66 -21.31
N THR A 83 15.05 -3.24 -20.82
CA THR A 83 16.35 -2.55 -20.80
C THR A 83 16.89 -2.48 -22.24
N PRO A 84 17.05 -1.27 -22.84
CA PRO A 84 17.60 -1.16 -24.18
C PRO A 84 19.03 -1.71 -24.17
N ARG A 85 19.34 -2.63 -25.08
CA ARG A 85 20.71 -3.09 -25.36
C ARG A 85 21.55 -1.84 -25.68
N GLN A 86 22.22 -1.28 -24.67
CA GLN A 86 23.12 -0.14 -24.88
C GLN A 86 24.17 -0.58 -25.91
N LEU A 87 24.25 0.23 -26.98
CA LEU A 87 25.13 0.06 -28.13
C LEU A 87 26.54 -0.22 -27.64
N ARG A 88 27.07 -1.40 -27.99
CA ARG A 88 28.49 -1.70 -27.79
C ARG A 88 29.29 -0.68 -28.63
N PRO A 89 30.24 0.08 -28.07
CA PRO A 89 31.11 0.90 -28.89
C PRO A 89 31.92 -0.06 -29.78
N GLY A 90 31.76 0.08 -31.09
CA GLY A 90 32.56 -0.62 -32.08
C GLY A 90 34.04 -0.27 -31.90
N GLY A 91 34.89 -1.28 -32.12
CA GLY A 91 36.35 -1.15 -32.05
C GLY A 91 36.97 -0.45 -33.24
#